data_AF-A0A2K8KM83-F1
#
_entry.id   AF-A0A2K8KM83-F1
#
_cell.length_a   1.000
_cell.length_b   1.000
_cell.length_c   1.000
_cell.angle_alpha   90.00
_cell.angle_beta   90.00
_cell.angle_gamma   90.00
#
_symmetry.space_group_name_H-M   'P 1'
#
loop_
_entity.id
_entity.type
_entity.pdbx_description
1 polymer ?
#
loop_
_entity_poly.entity_id
_entity_poly.type
_entity_poly.pdbx_seq_one_letter_code
_entity_poly.pdbx_strand_id
1 'polypeptide(L)'
;MNKIKISFYALSGLFSLAMAATAMAKLTTNPALVQSFDAMGYPLFLMTILGVAYLIGIAAILQPVSDTLRQWGYAGFSVALVGAVASHILSGDPIANAVPGLFLLVILAVTVVLERQYRNQ
;
A
#
# COMPACT_ATOMS: atom_id res chain seq x y z
N MET A 1 3.97 -14.62 -25.09
CA MET A 1 4.26 -14.02 -23.77
C MET A 1 3.07 -14.27 -22.85
N ASN A 2 3.28 -14.79 -21.64
CA ASN A 2 2.19 -15.12 -20.73
C ASN A 2 1.51 -13.83 -20.25
N LYS A 3 0.26 -13.61 -20.66
CA LYS A 3 -0.50 -12.39 -20.33
C LYS A 3 -0.60 -12.17 -18.82
N ILE A 4 -0.77 -13.25 -18.04
CA ILE A 4 -0.88 -13.18 -16.57
C ILE A 4 0.43 -12.71 -15.95
N LYS A 5 1.57 -13.21 -16.44
CA LYS A 5 2.89 -12.77 -15.98
C LYS A 5 3.09 -11.27 -16.20
N ILE A 6 2.79 -10.77 -17.40
CA ILE A 6 2.92 -9.33 -17.72
C ILE A 6 2.02 -8.51 -16.80
N SER A 7 0.75 -8.87 -16.69
CA SER A 7 -0.22 -8.17 -15.85
C SER A 7 0.20 -8.14 -14.37
N PHE A 8 0.72 -9.25 -13.85
CA PHE A 8 1.23 -9.35 -12.49
C PHE A 8 2.39 -8.37 -12.23
N TYR A 9 3.42 -8.36 -13.08
CA TYR A 9 4.56 -7.46 -12.89
C TYR A 9 4.19 -6.00 -13.13
N ALA A 10 3.32 -5.72 -14.11
CA ALA A 10 2.85 -4.36 -14.39
C ALA A 10 2.08 -3.78 -13.19
N LEU A 11 1.12 -4.54 -12.62
CA LEU A 11 0.36 -4.09 -11.46
C LEU A 11 1.21 -4.03 -10.19
N SER A 12 2.11 -4.99 -9.98
CA SER A 12 3.05 -4.95 -8.84
C SER A 12 3.94 -3.70 -8.91
N GLY A 13 4.44 -3.35 -10.10
CA GLY A 13 5.22 -2.14 -10.33
C GLY A 13 4.40 -0.87 -10.09
N LEU A 14 3.19 -0.79 -10.67
CA LEU A 14 2.30 0.35 -10.49
C LEU A 14 1.90 0.57 -9.02
N PHE A 15 1.51 -0.50 -8.33
CA PHE A 15 1.20 -0.47 -6.90
C PHE A 15 2.41 0.00 -6.11
N SER A 16 3.58 -0.58 -6.36
CA SER A 16 4.82 -0.21 -5.66
C SER A 16 5.21 1.25 -5.88
N LEU A 17 5.04 1.79 -7.09
CA LEU A 17 5.28 3.20 -7.38
C LEU A 17 4.34 4.12 -6.59
N ALA A 18 3.04 3.80 -6.56
CA ALA A 18 2.07 4.57 -5.78
C ALA A 18 2.36 4.51 -4.27
N MET A 19 2.73 3.33 -3.76
CA MET A 19 3.13 3.17 -2.37
C MET A 19 4.46 3.87 -2.05
N ALA A 20 5.41 3.91 -2.98
CA ALA A 20 6.66 4.64 -2.84
C ALA A 20 6.41 6.15 -2.74
N ALA A 21 5.56 6.70 -3.60
CA ALA A 21 5.17 8.11 -3.53
C ALA A 21 4.50 8.44 -2.18
N THR A 22 3.63 7.55 -1.70
CA THR A 22 2.95 7.69 -0.40
C THR A 22 3.95 7.58 0.77
N ALA A 23 4.93 6.70 0.67
CA ALA A 23 5.99 6.54 1.67
C ALA A 23 6.87 7.80 1.73
N MET A 24 7.29 8.30 0.57
CA MET A 24 8.09 9.53 0.49
C MET A 24 7.33 10.72 1.05
N ALA A 25 6.05 10.90 0.71
CA ALA A 25 5.23 11.98 1.27
C ALA A 25 5.13 11.92 2.80
N LYS A 26 5.14 10.72 3.41
CA LYS A 26 5.19 10.55 4.86
C LYS A 26 6.56 10.91 5.43
N LEU A 27 7.64 10.43 4.81
CA LEU A 27 9.02 10.65 5.26
C LEU A 27 9.48 12.10 5.10
N THR A 28 8.95 12.82 4.10
CA THR A 28 9.21 14.25 3.91
C THR A 28 8.20 15.14 4.63
N THR A 29 7.39 14.57 5.53
CA THR A 29 6.40 15.30 6.34
C THR A 29 5.53 16.23 5.49
N ASN A 30 4.94 15.69 4.41
CA ASN A 30 4.08 16.47 3.52
C ASN A 30 2.99 17.19 4.32
N PRO A 31 2.82 18.53 4.18
CA PRO A 31 1.91 19.31 5.03
C PRO A 31 0.47 18.81 5.04
N ALA A 32 -0.06 18.33 3.91
CA ALA A 32 -1.42 17.81 3.84
C ALA A 32 -1.57 16.50 4.64
N LEU A 33 -0.54 15.64 4.63
CA LEU A 33 -0.55 14.42 5.44
C LEU A 33 -0.35 14.73 6.93
N VAL A 34 0.52 15.68 7.28
CA VAL A 34 0.71 16.13 8.67
C VAL A 34 -0.62 16.63 9.23
N GLN A 35 -1.30 17.54 8.52
CA GLN A 35 -2.60 18.07 8.93
C GLN A 35 -3.65 16.96 9.07
N SER A 36 -3.69 16.00 8.14
CA SER A 36 -4.62 14.88 8.18
C SER A 36 -4.35 13.96 9.37
N PHE A 37 -3.09 13.63 9.66
CA PHE A 37 -2.71 12.83 10.83
C PHE A 37 -3.06 13.55 12.14
N ASP A 38 -2.74 14.84 12.26
CA ASP A 38 -3.06 15.65 13.44
C ASP A 38 -4.57 15.76 13.66
N ALA A 39 -5.36 15.98 12.60
CA ALA A 39 -6.82 16.05 12.66
C ALA A 39 -7.45 14.72 13.13
N MET A 40 -6.87 13.58 12.74
CA MET A 40 -7.28 12.26 13.21
C MET A 40 -6.73 11.89 14.61
N GLY A 41 -5.91 12.75 15.22
CA GLY A 41 -5.29 12.51 16.51
C GLY A 41 -4.15 11.49 16.48
N TYR A 42 -3.57 11.21 15.30
CA TYR A 42 -2.42 10.34 15.18
C TYR A 42 -1.12 11.05 15.55
N PRO A 43 -0.22 10.40 16.29
CA PRO A 43 1.07 10.99 16.57
C PRO A 43 1.91 11.03 15.29
N LEU A 44 2.55 12.18 15.02
CA LEU A 44 3.28 12.40 13.77
C LEU A 44 4.45 11.43 13.54
N PHE A 45 5.06 10.87 14.60
CA PHE A 45 6.10 9.85 14.43
C PHE A 45 5.58 8.59 13.70
N LEU A 46 4.26 8.33 13.74
CA LEU A 46 3.64 7.22 13.01
C LEU A 46 3.79 7.38 11.50
N MET A 47 3.85 8.61 10.98
CA MET A 47 4.14 8.86 9.57
C MET A 47 5.50 8.28 9.19
N THR A 48 6.54 8.54 9.99
CA THR A 48 7.89 8.03 9.74
C THR A 48 7.92 6.51 9.79
N ILE A 49 7.28 5.90 10.80
CA ILE A 49 7.18 4.43 10.92
C ILE A 49 6.50 3.83 9.69
N LEU A 50 5.34 4.36 9.29
CA LEU A 50 4.60 3.87 8.12
C LEU A 50 5.38 4.10 6.82
N GLY A 51 6.07 5.24 6.69
CA GLY A 51 6.90 5.54 5.53
C GLY A 51 8.01 4.50 5.33
N VAL A 52 8.77 4.20 6.39
CA VAL A 52 9.80 3.15 6.35
C VAL A 52 9.20 1.77 6.10
N ALA A 53 8.10 1.44 6.80
CA ALA A 53 7.42 0.16 6.63
C ALA A 53 6.91 -0.06 5.19
N TYR A 54 6.45 1.00 4.52
CA TYR A 54 6.00 0.91 3.13
C TYR A 54 7.18 0.63 2.19
N LEU A 55 8.35 1.23 2.41
CA LEU A 55 9.54 0.91 1.61
C LEU A 55 9.97 -0.56 1.80
N ILE A 56 9.91 -1.07 3.04
CA ILE A 56 10.19 -2.49 3.33
C ILE A 56 9.17 -3.39 2.64
N GLY A 57 7.87 -3.04 2.71
CA GLY A 57 6.80 -3.78 2.04
C GLY A 57 6.98 -3.82 0.52
N ILE A 58 7.38 -2.70 -0.11
CA ILE A 58 7.66 -2.64 -1.55
C ILE A 58 8.82 -3.57 -1.90
N ALA A 59 9.91 -3.52 -1.14
CA ALA A 59 11.05 -4.41 -1.35
C ALA A 59 10.64 -5.88 -1.22
N ALA A 60 9.80 -6.21 -0.24
CA ALA A 60 9.26 -7.55 -0.04
C ALA A 60 8.37 -8.02 -1.21
N ILE A 61 7.61 -7.12 -1.84
CA ILE A 61 6.75 -7.45 -3.00
C ILE A 61 7.57 -7.65 -4.27
N LEU A 62 8.48 -6.72 -4.58
CA LEU A 62 9.17 -6.68 -5.87
C LEU A 62 10.29 -7.71 -6.00
N GLN A 63 10.84 -8.19 -4.88
CA GLN A 63 11.89 -9.21 -4.93
C GLN A 63 11.37 -10.53 -5.53
N PRO A 64 12.17 -11.21 -6.38
CA PRO A 64 11.74 -12.43 -7.08
C PRO A 64 11.99 -13.74 -6.31
N VAL A 65 12.63 -13.70 -5.13
CA VAL A 65 13.29 -14.84 -4.48
C VAL A 65 12.39 -15.57 -3.46
N SER A 66 11.72 -14.83 -2.57
CA SER A 66 11.02 -15.39 -1.40
C SER A 66 9.52 -15.12 -1.43
N ASP A 67 8.74 -16.19 -1.57
CA ASP A 67 7.29 -16.12 -1.60
C ASP A 67 6.70 -15.69 -0.26
N THR A 68 7.31 -16.20 0.82
CA THR A 68 6.94 -15.86 2.18
C THR A 68 7.08 -14.36 2.41
N LEU A 69 8.22 -13.76 2.06
CA LEU A 69 8.42 -12.32 2.22
C LEU A 69 7.40 -11.52 1.39
N ARG A 70 7.10 -11.96 0.17
CA ARG A 70 6.09 -11.32 -0.68
C ARG A 70 4.71 -11.34 -0.03
N GLN A 71 4.30 -12.47 0.55
CA GLN A 71 3.03 -12.59 1.27
C GLN A 71 2.99 -11.71 2.52
N TRP A 72 4.09 -11.59 3.26
CA TRP A 72 4.20 -10.63 4.37
C TRP A 72 4.03 -9.18 3.90
N GLY A 73 4.63 -8.82 2.76
CA GLY A 73 4.44 -7.52 2.12
C GLY A 73 2.97 -7.25 1.79
N TYR A 74 2.29 -8.22 1.15
CA TYR A 74 0.86 -8.12 0.85
C TYR A 74 0.00 -8.00 2.11
N ALA A 75 0.28 -8.78 3.15
CA ALA A 75 -0.46 -8.72 4.41
C ALA A 75 -0.27 -7.36 5.10
N GLY A 76 0.97 -6.88 5.21
CA GLY A 76 1.29 -5.59 5.81
C GLY A 76 0.59 -4.44 5.10
N PHE A 77 0.63 -4.41 3.77
CA PHE A 77 -0.09 -3.38 3.01
C PHE A 77 -1.60 -3.50 3.10
N SER A 78 -2.13 -4.72 3.16
CA SER A 78 -3.57 -4.94 3.34
C SER A 78 -4.03 -4.34 4.67
N VAL A 79 -3.32 -4.61 5.77
CA VAL A 79 -3.62 -4.03 7.09
C VAL A 79 -3.49 -2.50 7.05
N ALA A 80 -2.43 -1.97 6.44
CA ALA A 80 -2.21 -0.52 6.37
C ALA A 80 -3.28 0.20 5.55
N LEU A 81 -3.70 -0.35 4.42
CA LEU A 81 -4.71 0.25 3.54
C LEU A 81 -6.13 0.11 4.13
N VAL A 82 -6.46 -1.03 4.73
CA VAL A 82 -7.71 -1.18 5.49
C VAL A 82 -7.75 -0.21 6.65
N GLY A 83 -6.64 -0.10 7.39
CA GLY A 83 -6.47 0.88 8.46
C GLY A 83 -6.71 2.30 7.96
N ALA A 84 -6.06 2.72 6.89
CA ALA A 84 -6.22 4.06 6.31
C ALA A 84 -7.66 4.36 5.86
N VAL A 85 -8.34 3.40 5.22
CA VAL A 85 -9.75 3.54 4.83
C VAL A 85 -10.64 3.66 6.08
N ALA A 86 -10.41 2.81 7.08
CA ALA A 86 -11.16 2.85 8.33
C ALA A 86 -10.92 4.16 9.09
N SER A 87 -9.69 4.67 9.14
CA SER A 87 -9.35 5.95 9.77
C SER A 87 -10.19 7.08 9.19
N HIS A 88 -10.21 7.25 7.87
CA HIS A 88 -11.01 8.32 7.24
C HIS A 88 -12.51 8.16 7.52
N ILE A 89 -13.05 6.94 7.44
CA ILE A 89 -14.49 6.71 7.69
C ILE A 89 -14.86 6.97 9.16
N LEU A 90 -14.05 6.50 10.10
CA LEU A 90 -14.34 6.55 11.53
C LEU A 90 -14.00 7.91 12.16
N SER A 91 -13.08 8.67 11.58
CA SER A 91 -12.75 10.03 12.02
C SER A 91 -13.76 11.07 11.55
N GLY A 92 -14.76 10.69 10.75
CA GLY A 92 -15.77 11.61 10.22
C GLY A 92 -15.27 12.48 9.07
N ASP A 93 -14.14 12.13 8.46
CA ASP A 93 -13.63 12.80 7.26
C ASP A 93 -14.59 12.61 6.08
N PRO A 94 -14.57 13.52 5.08
CA PRO A 94 -15.23 13.28 3.81
C PRO A 94 -14.82 11.92 3.22
N ILE A 95 -15.81 11.10 2.85
CA ILE A 95 -15.57 9.73 2.33
C ILE A 95 -14.65 9.71 1.10
N ALA A 96 -14.60 10.83 0.36
CA ALA A 96 -13.68 11.04 -0.75
C ALA A 96 -12.21 10.83 -0.36
N ASN A 97 -11.82 11.10 0.89
CA ASN A 97 -10.47 10.90 1.39
C ASN A 97 -10.11 9.41 1.56
N ALA A 98 -11.10 8.54 1.72
CA ALA A 98 -10.89 7.08 1.79
C ALA A 98 -10.71 6.44 0.41
N VAL A 99 -11.14 7.10 -0.67
CA VAL A 99 -11.16 6.56 -2.04
C VAL A 99 -9.77 6.15 -2.53
N PRO A 100 -8.69 6.94 -2.36
CA PRO A 100 -7.35 6.52 -2.78
C PRO A 100 -6.89 5.24 -2.07
N GLY A 101 -7.14 5.12 -0.78
CA GLY A 101 -6.81 3.93 0.01
C GLY A 101 -7.57 2.70 -0.47
N LEU A 102 -8.88 2.83 -0.71
CA LEU A 102 -9.72 1.76 -1.23
C LEU A 102 -9.30 1.32 -2.63
N PHE A 103 -8.98 2.28 -3.51
CA PHE A 103 -8.51 1.98 -4.86
C PHE A 103 -7.20 1.19 -4.85
N LEU A 104 -6.23 1.60 -4.04
CA LEU A 104 -4.97 0.87 -3.87
C LEU A 104 -5.18 -0.51 -3.25
N LEU A 105 -6.13 -0.67 -2.33
CA LEU A 105 -6.49 -1.96 -1.75
C LEU A 105 -7.05 -2.92 -2.81
N VAL A 106 -7.88 -2.42 -3.71
CA VAL A 106 -8.39 -3.22 -4.84
C VAL A 106 -7.25 -3.63 -5.78
N ILE A 107 -6.34 -2.70 -6.12
CA ILE A 107 -5.15 -3.03 -6.93
C ILE A 107 -4.31 -4.12 -6.25
N LEU A 108 -4.09 -4.01 -4.94
CA LEU A 108 -3.34 -5.00 -4.17
C LEU A 108 -4.03 -6.36 -4.23
N ALA A 109 -5.35 -6.42 -4.01
CA ALA A 109 -6.12 -7.66 -4.07
C ALA A 109 -6.04 -8.31 -5.45
N VAL A 110 -6.19 -7.54 -6.53
CA VAL A 110 -6.04 -8.04 -7.91
C VAL A 110 -4.61 -8.55 -8.16
N THR A 111 -3.60 -7.83 -7.65
CA THR A 111 -2.19 -8.23 -7.77
C THR A 111 -1.94 -9.58 -7.09
N VAL A 112 -2.52 -9.81 -5.90
CA VAL A 112 -2.43 -11.10 -5.19
C VAL A 112 -3.12 -12.22 -5.98
N VAL A 113 -4.27 -11.96 -6.58
CA VAL A 113 -4.97 -12.97 -7.41
C VAL A 113 -4.14 -13.33 -8.63
N LEU A 114 -3.57 -12.35 -9.33
CA LEU A 114 -2.71 -12.59 -10.50
C LEU A 114 -1.42 -13.32 -10.13
N GLU A 115 -0.85 -13.04 -8.96
CA GLU A 115 0.33 -13.74 -8.44
C GLU A 115 0.03 -15.23 -8.24
N ARG A 116 -1.10 -15.56 -7.61
CA ARG A 116 -1.55 -16.95 -7.44
C ARG A 116 -1.78 -17.65 -8.77
N GLN A 117 -2.42 -16.97 -9.73
CA GLN A 117 -2.66 -17.51 -11.07
C GLN A 117 -1.35 -17.74 -11.83
N TYR A 118 -0.39 -16.82 -11.73
CA TYR A 118 0.91 -16.94 -12.38
C TYR A 118 1.71 -18.14 -11.85
N ARG A 119 1.62 -18.43 -10.54
CA ARG A 119 2.33 -19.55 -9.91
C ARG A 119 1.73 -20.93 -10.21
N ASN A 120 0.43 -20.99 -10.45
CA ASN A 120 -0.27 -22.25 -10.71
C ASN A 120 -0.21 -22.69 -12.19
N GLN A 121 0.63 -22.02 -12.99
CA GLN A 121 0.90 -22.34 -14.40
C GLN A 121 2.31 -22.87 -14.59
#